data_AF-A0A928MKB2-F1
#
_entry.id   AF-A0A928MKB2-F1
#
_cell.length_a   1.000
_cell.length_b   1.000
_cell.length_c   1.000
_cell.angle_alpha   90.00
_cell.angle_beta   90.00
_cell.angle_gamma   90.00
#
_symmetry.space_group_name_H-M   'P 1'
#
loop_
_entity.id
_entity.type
_entity.pdbx_description
1 polymer ?
#
loop_
_entity_poly.entity_id
_entity_poly.type
_entity_poly.pdbx_seq_one_letter_code
_entity_poly.pdbx_strand_id
1 'polypeptide(L)'
;MNNKTRLLTALTAAALVLALLGSACFIVHNADHDCTGEDCFTCRVLALCAAALRGLTVIVCMTAVALSMNAAAARDGRISAPAAERCTPVTLRVKLSN
;
A
#
# COMPACT_ATOMS: atom_id res chain seq x y z
N MET A 1 -0.80 16.65 9.87
CA MET A 1 -1.73 16.68 8.72
C MET A 1 -2.81 17.71 9.00
N ASN A 2 -2.98 18.70 8.14
CA ASN A 2 -4.07 19.66 8.30
C ASN A 2 -5.41 18.97 7.92
N ASN A 3 -6.52 19.48 8.44
CA ASN A 3 -7.87 19.01 8.11
C ASN A 3 -8.14 19.01 6.60
N LYS A 4 -7.54 19.96 5.88
CA LYS A 4 -7.64 20.14 4.43
C LYS A 4 -6.96 19.01 3.64
N THR A 5 -5.77 18.55 4.04
CA THR A 5 -5.10 17.42 3.39
C THR A 5 -5.83 16.13 3.66
N ARG A 6 -6.38 15.94 4.86
CA ARG A 6 -7.18 14.75 5.18
C ARG A 6 -8.42 14.65 4.28
N LEU A 7 -9.10 15.77 4.02
CA LEU A 7 -10.23 15.81 3.10
C LEU A 7 -9.80 15.49 1.66
N LEU A 8 -8.73 16.11 1.17
CA LEU A 8 -8.21 15.85 -0.18
C LEU A 8 -7.80 14.38 -0.36
N THR A 9 -7.12 13.79 0.62
CA THR A 9 -6.76 12.37 0.58
C THR A 9 -7.99 11.46 0.62
N ALA A 10 -9.02 11.80 1.39
CA ALA A 10 -10.26 11.04 1.41
C ALA A 10 -11.01 11.13 0.08
N LEU A 11 -11.05 12.32 -0.54
CA LEU A 11 -11.66 12.53 -1.85
C LEU A 11 -10.93 11.78 -2.95
N THR A 12 -9.58 11.81 -2.97
CA THR A 12 -8.80 11.06 -3.96
C THR A 12 -8.98 9.56 -3.79
N ALA A 13 -9.01 9.05 -2.55
CA ALA A 13 -9.30 7.64 -2.28
C ALA A 13 -10.70 7.25 -2.74
N ALA A 14 -11.73 8.06 -2.44
CA ALA A 14 -13.09 7.82 -2.88
C ALA A 14 -13.22 7.83 -4.41
N ALA A 15 -12.59 8.79 -5.08
CA ALA A 15 -12.55 8.85 -6.54
C ALA A 15 -11.89 7.61 -7.15
N LEU A 16 -10.80 7.11 -6.54
CA LEU A 16 -10.14 5.89 -6.96
C LEU A 16 -11.06 4.68 -6.81
N VAL A 17 -11.75 4.54 -5.67
CA VAL A 17 -12.71 3.44 -5.43
C VAL A 17 -13.85 3.49 -6.43
N LEU A 18 -14.41 4.67 -6.70
CA LEU A 18 -15.45 4.84 -7.71
C LEU A 18 -14.97 4.49 -9.11
N ALA A 19 -13.74 4.86 -9.48
CA ALA A 19 -13.14 4.49 -10.77
C ALA A 19 -12.95 2.97 -10.90
N LEU A 20 -12.54 2.29 -9.81
CA LEU A 20 -12.39 0.83 -9.77
C LEU A 20 -13.75 0.13 -9.88
N LEU A 21 -14.76 0.58 -9.13
CA LEU A 21 -16.11 0.05 -9.17
C LEU A 21 -16.79 0.29 -10.52
N GLY A 22 -16.62 1.49 -11.09
CA GLY A 22 -17.09 1.80 -12.44
C GLY A 22 -16.44 0.90 -13.50
N SER A 23 -15.12 0.67 -13.39
CA SER A 23 -14.41 -0.27 -14.28
C SER A 23 -14.93 -1.70 -14.13
N ALA A 24 -15.16 -2.18 -12.90
CA ALA A 24 -15.71 -3.51 -12.64
C ALA A 24 -17.15 -3.66 -13.16
N CYS A 25 -18.00 -2.65 -12.94
CA CYS A 25 -19.38 -2.62 -13.44
C CYS A 25 -19.40 -2.61 -14.98
N PHE A 26 -18.52 -1.83 -15.60
CA PHE A 26 -18.36 -1.81 -17.06
C PHE A 26 -17.93 -3.17 -17.62
N ILE A 27 -16.98 -3.85 -16.96
CA ILE A 27 -16.59 -5.22 -17.32
C ILE A 27 -17.79 -6.16 -17.24
N VAL A 28 -18.52 -6.18 -16.12
CA VAL A 28 -19.64 -7.11 -15.92
C VAL A 28 -20.77 -6.86 -16.91
N HIS A 29 -21.12 -5.60 -17.16
CA HIS A 29 -22.20 -5.24 -18.07
C HIS A 29 -21.84 -5.49 -19.54
N ASN A 30 -20.57 -5.39 -19.92
CA ASN A 30 -20.12 -5.56 -21.30
C ASN A 30 -19.32 -6.85 -21.53
N ALA A 31 -19.33 -7.78 -20.58
CA ALA A 31 -18.67 -9.07 -20.72
C ALA A 31 -19.28 -9.91 -21.86
N ASP A 32 -20.57 -9.70 -22.14
CA ASP A 32 -21.33 -10.33 -23.21
C ASP A 32 -21.74 -9.28 -24.25
N HIS A 33 -20.79 -8.43 -24.67
CA HIS A 33 -21.04 -7.57 -25.82
C HIS A 33 -20.69 -8.32 -27.10
N ASP A 34 -21.58 -8.23 -28.10
CA ASP A 34 -21.34 -8.78 -29.43
C ASP A 34 -20.18 -7.97 -30.07
N CYS A 35 -18.97 -8.51 -29.94
CA CYS A 35 -17.76 -7.86 -30.37
C CYS A 35 -17.75 -7.80 -31.89
N THR A 36 -18.01 -6.62 -32.45
CA THR A 36 -18.13 -6.40 -33.89
C THR A 36 -16.78 -6.39 -34.64
N GLY A 37 -15.68 -6.79 -34.00
CA GLY A 37 -14.34 -6.83 -34.59
C GLY A 37 -13.41 -5.67 -34.16
N GLU A 38 -12.33 -5.48 -34.93
CA GLU A 38 -11.30 -4.45 -34.74
C GLU A 38 -11.96 -3.05 -34.63
N ASP A 39 -11.62 -2.28 -33.60
CA ASP A 39 -12.22 -0.97 -33.22
C ASP A 39 -13.54 -0.96 -32.42
N CYS A 40 -13.86 -2.02 -31.69
CA CYS A 40 -14.90 -1.89 -30.66
C CYS A 40 -14.49 -0.90 -29.55
N PHE A 41 -15.24 0.22 -29.42
CA PHE A 41 -15.02 1.26 -28.41
C PHE A 41 -14.97 0.67 -26.98
N THR A 42 -15.84 -0.29 -26.70
CA THR A 42 -15.95 -0.98 -25.43
C THR A 42 -14.67 -1.76 -25.11
N CYS A 43 -14.12 -2.52 -26.06
CA CYS A 43 -12.85 -3.24 -25.91
C CYS A 43 -11.68 -2.30 -25.61
N ARG A 44 -11.63 -1.13 -26.25
CA ARG A 44 -10.57 -0.14 -26.03
C ARG A 44 -10.63 0.47 -24.64
N VAL A 45 -11.82 0.88 -24.19
CA VAL A 45 -12.04 1.39 -22.83
C VAL A 45 -11.71 0.32 -21.79
N LEU A 46 -12.09 -0.93 -22.05
CA LEU A 46 -11.79 -2.08 -21.21
C LEU A 46 -10.28 -2.32 -21.06
N ALA A 47 -9.54 -2.27 -22.18
CA ALA A 47 -8.08 -2.42 -22.18
C ALA A 47 -7.39 -1.32 -21.37
N LEU A 48 -7.86 -0.07 -21.50
CA LEU A 48 -7.34 1.07 -20.74
C LEU A 48 -7.63 0.92 -19.23
N CYS A 49 -8.85 0.54 -18.86
CA CYS A 49 -9.22 0.25 -17.48
C CYS A 49 -8.38 -0.89 -16.90
N ALA A 50 -8.19 -1.99 -17.65
CA ALA A 50 -7.39 -3.12 -17.21
C ALA A 50 -5.90 -2.74 -17.01
N ALA A 51 -5.35 -1.90 -17.89
CA ALA A 51 -4.00 -1.38 -17.74
C ALA A 51 -3.86 -0.49 -16.49
N ALA A 52 -4.84 0.39 -16.25
CA ALA A 52 -4.86 1.25 -15.06
C ALA A 52 -4.97 0.43 -13.76
N LEU A 53 -5.87 -0.57 -13.73
CA LEU A 53 -6.02 -1.52 -12.64
C LEU A 53 -4.70 -2.24 -12.34
N ARG A 54 -4.04 -2.81 -13.36
CA ARG A 54 -2.73 -3.47 -13.20
C ARG A 54 -1.68 -2.52 -12.62
N GLY A 55 -1.58 -1.30 -13.15
CA GLY A 55 -0.66 -0.29 -12.62
C GLY A 55 -0.90 0.01 -11.13
N LEU A 56 -2.16 0.21 -10.74
CA LEU A 56 -2.53 0.45 -9.35
C LEU A 56 -2.20 -0.75 -8.45
N THR A 57 -2.46 -1.99 -8.90
CA THR A 57 -2.12 -3.18 -8.11
C THR A 57 -0.62 -3.28 -7.83
N VAL A 58 0.23 -2.97 -8.81
CA VAL A 58 1.69 -2.97 -8.61
C VAL A 58 2.10 -1.93 -7.57
N ILE A 59 1.56 -0.71 -7.65
CA ILE A 59 1.85 0.35 -6.67
C ILE A 59 1.41 -0.07 -5.26
N VAL A 60 0.21 -0.66 -5.11
CA VAL A 60 -0.29 -1.14 -3.83
C VAL A 60 0.59 -2.27 -3.27
N CYS A 61 0.98 -3.23 -4.10
CA CYS A 61 1.90 -4.30 -3.68
C CYS A 61 3.24 -3.74 -3.21
N MET A 62 3.85 -2.83 -3.97
CA MET A 62 5.13 -2.23 -3.62
C MET A 62 5.05 -1.42 -2.32
N THR A 63 3.99 -0.65 -2.12
CA THR A 63 3.79 0.11 -0.88
C THR A 63 3.53 -0.80 0.32
N ALA A 64 2.79 -1.90 0.15
CA ALA A 64 2.57 -2.89 1.20
C ALA A 64 3.88 -3.58 1.62
N VAL A 65 4.71 -3.97 0.65
CA VAL A 65 6.05 -4.54 0.91
C VAL A 65 6.96 -3.53 1.61
N ALA A 66 7.00 -2.29 1.12
CA ALA A 66 7.80 -1.26 1.77
C ALA A 66 7.34 -1.00 3.21
N LEU A 67 6.03 -1.00 3.47
CA LEU A 67 5.48 -0.82 4.82
C LEU A 67 5.82 -2.00 5.74
N SER A 68 5.75 -3.24 5.24
CA SER A 68 6.09 -4.43 6.03
C SER A 68 7.58 -4.47 6.38
N MET A 69 8.46 -4.11 5.43
CA MET A 69 9.89 -3.98 5.68
C MET A 69 10.20 -2.90 6.72
N ASN A 70 9.59 -1.72 6.60
CA ASN A 70 9.75 -0.65 7.59
C ASN A 70 9.23 -1.06 8.98
N ALA A 71 8.10 -1.76 9.04
CA ALA A 71 7.55 -2.27 10.30
C ALA A 71 8.46 -3.34 10.93
N ALA A 72 9.05 -4.23 10.12
CA ALA A 72 10.02 -5.22 10.57
C ALA A 72 11.29 -4.56 11.13
N ALA A 73 11.89 -3.62 10.38
CA ALA A 73 13.06 -2.87 10.82
C ALA A 73 12.78 -2.07 12.11
N ALA A 74 11.59 -1.47 12.25
CA ALA A 74 11.19 -0.79 13.47
C ALA A 74 10.99 -1.75 14.66
N ARG A 75 10.59 -3.00 14.42
CA ARG A 75 10.54 -4.04 15.46
C ARG A 75 11.95 -4.45 15.87
N ASP A 76 12.85 -4.68 14.92
CA ASP A 76 14.24 -5.02 15.23
C ASP A 76 14.96 -3.89 15.98
N GLY A 77 14.75 -2.63 15.62
CA GLY A 77 15.28 -1.49 16.38
C GLY A 77 14.69 -1.35 17.79
N ARG A 78 13.44 -1.80 18.03
CA ARG A 78 12.82 -1.83 19.37
C ARG A 78 13.26 -3.01 20.21
N ILE A 79 13.50 -4.16 19.59
CA ILE A 79 14.03 -5.37 20.25
C ILE A 79 15.52 -5.19 20.55
N SER A 80 16.24 -4.58 19.60
CA SER A 80 17.65 -4.23 19.69
C SER A 80 17.89 -2.86 20.33
N ALA A 81 16.86 -2.17 20.84
CA ALA A 81 17.03 -1.14 21.87
C ALA A 81 17.33 -1.89 23.17
N PRO A 82 18.61 -2.15 23.50
CA PRO A 82 18.94 -2.84 24.73
C PRO A 82 18.69 -1.79 25.83
N ALA A 83 18.39 -2.13 27.07
CA ALA A 83 19.38 -2.41 28.12
C ALA A 83 20.61 -1.45 28.20
N ALA A 84 20.67 -0.37 27.42
CA ALA A 84 21.73 0.63 27.38
C ALA A 84 21.52 1.76 28.41
N GLU A 85 20.46 1.69 29.22
CA GLU A 85 20.23 2.67 30.30
C GLU A 85 20.86 2.28 31.64
N ARG A 86 21.45 1.09 31.85
CA ARG A 86 21.80 0.74 33.24
C ARG A 86 22.89 -0.28 33.58
N CYS A 87 23.94 -0.44 32.78
CA CYS A 87 25.14 -1.12 33.27
C CYS A 87 26.40 -0.51 32.65
N THR A 88 26.90 0.57 33.27
CA THR A 88 28.29 0.97 33.04
C THR A 88 29.20 -0.15 33.55
N PRO A 89 30.35 -0.41 32.90
CA PRO A 89 31.25 -1.54 33.22
C PRO A 89 31.69 -1.58 34.70
N VAL A 90 31.61 -0.45 35.40
CA VAL A 90 31.90 -0.34 36.83
C VAL A 90 30.88 -1.10 37.70
N THR A 91 29.59 -1.12 37.32
CA THR A 91 28.53 -1.81 38.09
C THR A 91 28.59 -3.34 37.95
N LEU A 92 28.96 -3.85 36.78
CA LEU A 92 29.21 -5.27 36.54
C LEU A 92 30.45 -5.76 37.30
N ARG A 93 31.49 -4.93 37.40
CA ARG A 93 32.73 -5.29 38.10
C ARG A 93 32.52 -5.45 39.61
N VAL A 94 31.72 -4.59 40.23
CA VAL A 94 31.40 -4.67 41.67
C VAL A 94 30.58 -5.91 42.02
N LYS A 95 29.77 -6.43 41.08
CA LYS A 95 28.96 -7.63 41.31
C LYS A 95 29.70 -8.97 41.16
N LEU A 96 30.88 -8.97 40.54
CA LEU A 96 31.72 -10.16 40.37
C LEU A 96 32.85 -10.26 41.40
N SER A 97 33.10 -9.18 42.14
CA SER A 97 34.12 -9.13 43.20
C SER A 97 33.55 -9.27 44.61
N ASN A 98 32.28 -9.70 44.74
CA ASN A 98 31.64 -10.09 46.00
C ASN A 98 31.34 -11.58 45.95
#